data_AF-A0A962SG46-F1
#
_entry.id   AF-A0A962SG46-F1
#
_cell.length_a   1.000
_cell.length_b   1.000
_cell.length_c   1.000
_cell.angle_alpha   90.00
_cell.angle_beta   90.00
_cell.angle_gamma   90.00
#
_symmetry.space_group_name_H-M   'P 1'
#
loop_
_entity.id
_entity.type
_entity.pdbx_description
1 polymer ?
#
loop_
_entity_poly.entity_id
_entity_poly.type
_entity_poly.pdbx_seq_one_letter_code
_entity_poly.pdbx_strand_id
1 'polypeptide(L)'
;MSYFSLPPAAGEFSLSRRRFVQGVAAACALGGLSPLTGRAQTQSAMTGPAVLRGNRFDLSYSAKPVNFTGKKRFATAINDSVPAPVLRWKEGETVTLKVTNNMAVDTSIHWHGLILPSSQDGVPHISEGFSGIRPGEHFTYRFPVRQSGTYWYHSHSGFQEQTGAYGAIVIDPIEPEPFSADRDYVVMLSDWSDEAPEDIYAKLKKLSHYYNFRERTLGDSVSEMREKGWQGFWANRGMWNQMRMSDRDIADVTGYTYTYLMNGATPADGWLGLFKRGEKVRLRFINAAAMTFFDVRIPGLKMTVVAADGQYVEPVSVDEFRIGVAETYDVIVEPKDDRAYTVFAQSIDRSGFARGTLTPDIALRAEVPGMDPAPVLGHGDMGMNMADMDHSGHDMSAMPGMDHSQHDMGSMNTSAARMGSGAAGYGSAMPVSHDGVRKGPHIDMLADSPTYRLDDPGIGLRNNGRRVLSYADLFRLGPTDDPREPGREISLHLTGNMSRYMWSINGTRFADAEPLRLKYGERVRINLINDTMMNHPMHLH
;
A
#
# COMPACT_ATOMS: atom_id res chain seq x y z
N MET A 1 26.44 -13.41 -36.88
CA MET A 1 26.73 -13.20 -38.32
C MET A 1 25.41 -13.17 -39.06
N SER A 2 25.35 -12.30 -40.08
CA SER A 2 24.24 -12.01 -41.00
C SER A 2 23.37 -10.80 -40.60
N TYR A 3 23.52 -9.79 -41.46
CA TYR A 3 23.12 -8.39 -41.39
C TYR A 3 21.67 -8.17 -41.81
N PHE A 4 21.02 -7.15 -41.25
CA PHE A 4 20.11 -6.27 -41.99
C PHE A 4 20.32 -4.82 -41.54
N SER A 5 20.66 -3.96 -42.51
CA SER A 5 20.98 -2.54 -42.35
C SER A 5 19.72 -1.67 -42.37
N LEU A 6 19.69 -0.63 -41.53
CA LEU A 6 18.71 0.46 -41.57
C LEU A 6 19.35 1.73 -42.21
N PRO A 7 18.59 2.59 -42.90
CA PRO A 7 19.09 3.79 -43.58
C PRO A 7 19.40 4.95 -42.59
N PRO A 8 20.17 5.99 -43.00
CA PRO A 8 20.78 6.95 -42.09
C PRO A 8 19.81 8.01 -41.57
N ALA A 9 20.05 8.43 -40.31
CA ALA A 9 19.40 9.55 -39.66
C ALA A 9 19.79 10.89 -40.33
N ALA A 10 18.82 11.77 -40.54
CA ALA A 10 19.02 13.14 -40.98
C ALA A 10 18.70 14.12 -39.84
N GLY A 11 19.67 14.99 -39.55
CA GLY A 11 19.45 16.35 -39.04
C GLY A 11 19.38 16.56 -37.54
N GLU A 12 20.54 16.76 -36.89
CA GLU A 12 20.62 17.43 -35.59
C GLU A 12 20.21 18.91 -35.73
N PHE A 13 19.09 19.30 -35.13
CA PHE A 13 18.78 20.71 -34.88
C PHE A 13 19.31 21.12 -33.51
N SER A 14 20.47 21.75 -33.49
CA SER A 14 21.02 22.45 -32.31
C SER A 14 20.27 23.78 -32.11
N LEU A 15 19.34 23.84 -31.16
CA LEU A 15 18.75 25.10 -30.68
C LEU A 15 19.50 25.57 -29.43
N SER A 16 20.23 26.68 -29.54
CA SER A 16 20.92 27.29 -28.40
C SER A 16 19.91 27.92 -27.42
N ARG A 17 20.19 27.80 -26.11
CA ARG A 17 19.34 28.21 -24.97
C ARG A 17 18.83 29.66 -25.00
N ARG A 18 19.34 30.52 -25.89
CA ARG A 18 19.03 31.96 -25.93
C ARG A 18 17.85 32.35 -26.85
N ARG A 19 17.35 31.45 -27.71
CA ARG A 19 16.14 31.69 -28.54
C ARG A 19 14.84 31.11 -27.96
N PHE A 20 14.92 30.22 -26.97
CA PHE A 20 13.74 29.68 -26.27
C PHE A 20 12.99 30.76 -25.47
N VAL A 21 13.72 31.69 -24.84
CA VAL A 21 13.14 32.75 -23.99
C VAL A 21 12.37 33.81 -24.80
N GLN A 22 12.67 33.99 -26.08
CA GLN A 22 11.93 34.93 -26.95
C GLN A 22 10.64 34.32 -27.53
N GLY A 23 10.51 32.99 -27.57
CA GLY A 23 9.28 32.30 -27.97
C GLY A 23 8.20 32.27 -26.88
N VAL A 24 8.58 32.37 -25.61
CA VAL A 24 7.64 32.35 -24.46
C VAL A 24 6.83 33.66 -24.37
N ALA A 25 7.40 34.80 -24.76
CA ALA A 25 6.68 36.07 -24.70
C ALA A 25 5.57 36.22 -25.76
N ALA A 26 5.68 35.53 -26.92
CA ALA A 26 4.68 35.58 -27.98
C ALA A 26 3.56 34.53 -27.79
N ALA A 27 3.80 33.45 -27.04
CA ALA A 27 2.80 32.42 -26.76
C ALA A 27 1.81 32.81 -25.63
N CYS A 28 2.17 33.78 -24.78
CA CYS A 28 1.29 34.27 -23.72
C CYS A 28 0.10 35.12 -24.22
N ALA A 29 0.06 35.49 -25.50
CA ALA A 29 -1.02 36.33 -26.06
C ALA A 29 -2.15 35.55 -26.76
N LEU A 30 -2.04 34.24 -26.95
CA LEU A 30 -3.03 33.44 -27.72
C LEU A 30 -3.53 32.15 -27.03
N GLY A 31 -3.17 31.92 -25.76
CA GLY A 31 -3.64 30.76 -24.98
C GLY A 31 -4.94 30.99 -24.18
N GLY A 32 -5.56 32.17 -24.31
CA GLY A 32 -6.87 32.44 -23.72
C GLY A 32 -7.98 31.85 -24.57
N LEU A 33 -8.77 30.95 -23.97
CA LEU A 33 -10.07 30.42 -24.43
C LEU A 33 -10.03 29.12 -25.26
N SER A 34 -10.16 27.99 -24.55
CA SER A 34 -11.09 26.94 -24.97
C SER A 34 -11.78 26.33 -23.74
N PRO A 35 -13.02 26.72 -23.41
CA PRO A 35 -13.79 26.13 -22.31
C PRO A 35 -14.14 24.65 -22.53
N LEU A 36 -13.90 24.11 -23.73
CA LEU A 36 -14.17 22.72 -24.09
C LEU A 36 -13.11 21.74 -23.54
N THR A 37 -11.83 22.12 -23.50
CA THR A 37 -10.76 21.26 -22.95
C THR A 37 -10.86 21.17 -21.43
N GLY A 38 -11.16 22.29 -20.76
CA GLY A 38 -11.44 22.32 -19.32
C GLY A 38 -12.65 21.47 -18.95
N ARG A 39 -13.76 21.54 -19.71
CA ARG A 39 -14.97 20.74 -19.47
C ARG A 39 -14.74 19.24 -19.64
N ALA A 40 -14.05 18.81 -20.71
CA ALA A 40 -13.76 17.39 -20.95
C ALA A 40 -12.82 16.80 -19.88
N GLN A 41 -11.81 17.57 -19.45
CA GLN A 41 -10.88 17.17 -18.39
C GLN A 41 -11.58 17.11 -17.03
N THR A 42 -12.47 18.07 -16.70
CA THR A 42 -13.32 17.98 -15.49
C THR A 42 -14.31 16.81 -15.54
N GLN A 43 -14.86 16.46 -16.71
CA GLN A 43 -15.82 15.36 -16.82
C GLN A 43 -15.14 14.00 -16.59
N SER A 44 -13.95 13.79 -17.14
CA SER A 44 -13.13 12.58 -16.89
C SER A 44 -12.61 12.50 -15.45
N ALA A 45 -12.31 13.63 -14.80
CA ALA A 45 -11.88 13.67 -13.40
C ALA A 45 -13.04 13.45 -12.39
N MET A 46 -14.29 13.75 -12.80
CA MET A 46 -15.50 13.54 -11.99
C MET A 46 -16.06 12.11 -12.10
N THR A 47 -15.95 11.47 -13.26
CA THR A 47 -16.41 10.11 -13.43
C THR A 47 -15.31 9.15 -12.99
N GLY A 48 -15.31 8.78 -11.71
CA GLY A 48 -14.57 7.60 -11.26
C GLY A 48 -14.98 6.34 -12.06
N PRO A 49 -14.41 5.16 -11.75
CA PRO A 49 -14.75 3.93 -12.45
C PRO A 49 -16.26 3.68 -12.46
N ALA A 50 -16.78 3.15 -13.58
CA ALA A 50 -18.20 2.81 -13.72
C ALA A 50 -18.62 1.84 -12.61
N VAL A 51 -19.87 1.94 -12.12
CA VAL A 51 -20.41 1.03 -11.11
C VAL A 51 -21.36 0.03 -11.76
N LEU A 52 -20.97 -1.25 -11.77
CA LEU A 52 -21.80 -2.35 -12.23
C LEU A 52 -22.55 -2.95 -11.04
N ARG A 53 -23.87 -3.11 -11.17
CA ARG A 53 -24.74 -3.62 -10.09
C ARG A 53 -25.46 -4.89 -10.53
N GLY A 54 -25.64 -5.80 -9.60
CA GLY A 54 -26.37 -7.06 -9.80
C GLY A 54 -25.55 -8.25 -9.34
N ASN A 55 -25.89 -9.42 -9.87
CA ASN A 55 -25.25 -10.70 -9.54
C ASN A 55 -24.75 -11.48 -10.77
N ARG A 56 -24.83 -10.88 -11.96
CA ARG A 56 -24.31 -11.44 -13.21
C ARG A 56 -23.50 -10.38 -13.93
N PHE A 57 -22.26 -10.71 -14.26
CA PHE A 57 -21.31 -9.79 -14.84
C PHE A 57 -20.56 -10.45 -15.99
N ASP A 58 -20.42 -9.71 -17.09
CA ASP A 58 -19.48 -10.02 -18.15
C ASP A 58 -18.30 -9.06 -18.04
N LEU A 59 -17.12 -9.62 -17.78
CA LEU A 59 -15.87 -8.90 -17.67
C LEU A 59 -14.95 -9.32 -18.83
N SER A 60 -14.23 -8.36 -19.40
CA SER A 60 -13.30 -8.62 -20.49
C SER A 60 -11.97 -7.93 -20.28
N TYR A 61 -10.90 -8.69 -20.40
CA TYR A 61 -9.55 -8.14 -20.45
C TYR A 61 -9.24 -7.60 -21.84
N SER A 62 -8.64 -6.42 -21.91
CA SER A 62 -8.18 -5.79 -23.15
C SER A 62 -6.97 -4.88 -22.90
N ALA A 63 -6.13 -4.71 -23.93
CA ALA A 63 -5.05 -3.74 -23.87
C ALA A 63 -5.61 -2.34 -24.17
N LYS A 64 -5.46 -1.39 -23.22
CA LYS A 64 -5.99 -0.03 -23.34
C LYS A 64 -4.87 1.00 -23.47
N PRO A 65 -4.84 1.84 -24.53
CA PRO A 65 -3.94 2.98 -24.58
C PRO A 65 -4.20 3.95 -23.42
N VAL A 66 -3.16 4.31 -22.67
CA VAL A 66 -3.16 5.28 -21.57
C VAL A 66 -2.01 6.26 -21.70
N ASN A 67 -2.09 7.38 -20.98
CA ASN A 67 -1.07 8.43 -20.99
C ASN A 67 -1.03 9.21 -19.67
N PHE A 68 -0.59 8.56 -18.60
CA PHE A 68 -0.53 9.17 -17.26
C PHE A 68 0.68 10.09 -17.07
N THR A 69 1.77 9.87 -17.81
CA THR A 69 3.06 10.54 -17.61
C THR A 69 3.44 11.49 -18.75
N GLY A 70 2.58 11.62 -19.77
CA GLY A 70 2.92 12.23 -21.06
C GLY A 70 3.50 11.25 -22.09
N LYS A 71 3.75 9.98 -21.71
CA LYS A 71 4.12 8.90 -22.63
C LYS A 71 2.95 7.95 -22.85
N LYS A 72 2.62 7.69 -24.14
CA LYS A 72 1.63 6.68 -24.49
C LYS A 72 2.14 5.28 -24.12
N ARG A 73 1.30 4.53 -23.40
CA ARG A 73 1.53 3.15 -22.98
C ARG A 73 0.24 2.34 -23.12
N PHE A 74 0.35 1.03 -22.98
CA PHE A 74 -0.81 0.15 -22.90
C PHE A 74 -0.95 -0.33 -21.46
N ALA A 75 -2.15 -0.17 -20.92
CA ALA A 75 -2.56 -0.75 -19.65
C ALA A 75 -3.29 -2.07 -19.90
N THR A 76 -3.22 -2.99 -18.94
CA THR A 76 -4.07 -4.19 -18.89
C THR A 76 -5.40 -3.79 -18.26
N ALA A 77 -6.41 -3.51 -19.07
CA ALA A 77 -7.70 -3.03 -18.62
C ALA A 77 -8.72 -4.17 -18.48
N ILE A 78 -9.67 -3.99 -17.57
CA ILE A 78 -10.87 -4.82 -17.49
C ILE A 78 -12.07 -3.93 -17.81
N ASN A 79 -12.87 -4.33 -18.78
CA ASN A 79 -13.97 -3.54 -19.36
C ASN A 79 -13.51 -2.14 -19.81
N ASP A 80 -12.38 -2.10 -20.52
CA ASP A 80 -11.80 -0.90 -21.13
C ASP A 80 -11.61 0.26 -20.14
N SER A 81 -11.30 -0.04 -18.86
CA SER A 81 -11.04 0.95 -17.82
C SER A 81 -9.87 0.57 -16.92
N VAL A 82 -9.17 1.60 -16.42
CA VAL A 82 -8.15 1.52 -15.36
C VAL A 82 -8.36 2.70 -14.42
N PRO A 83 -8.78 2.47 -13.15
CA PRO A 83 -9.20 1.20 -12.58
C PRO A 83 -10.37 0.58 -13.35
N ALA A 84 -10.52 -0.74 -13.21
CA ALA A 84 -11.68 -1.47 -13.70
C ALA A 84 -12.98 -1.01 -13.00
N PRO A 85 -14.16 -1.34 -13.54
CA PRO A 85 -15.43 -0.97 -12.93
C PRO A 85 -15.57 -1.41 -11.46
N VAL A 86 -16.26 -0.62 -10.65
CA VAL A 86 -16.68 -1.06 -9.31
C VAL A 86 -17.76 -2.12 -9.49
N LEU A 87 -17.53 -3.31 -8.92
CA LEU A 87 -18.53 -4.35 -8.84
C LEU A 87 -19.29 -4.21 -7.52
N ARG A 88 -20.58 -3.87 -7.59
CA ARG A 88 -21.41 -3.73 -6.40
C ARG A 88 -22.42 -4.86 -6.27
N TRP A 89 -22.23 -5.66 -5.22
CA TRP A 89 -22.99 -6.88 -4.94
C TRP A 89 -23.86 -6.70 -3.70
N LYS A 90 -24.67 -7.72 -3.41
CA LYS A 90 -25.40 -7.85 -2.16
C LYS A 90 -25.00 -9.13 -1.45
N GLU A 91 -24.81 -9.04 -0.15
CA GLU A 91 -24.61 -10.19 0.72
C GLU A 91 -25.79 -11.18 0.61
N GLY A 92 -25.49 -12.48 0.65
CA GLY A 92 -26.48 -13.54 0.54
C GLY A 92 -26.84 -13.95 -0.89
N GLU A 93 -26.48 -13.14 -1.90
CA GLU A 93 -26.67 -13.51 -3.31
C GLU A 93 -25.57 -14.44 -3.83
N THR A 94 -25.83 -15.16 -4.92
CA THR A 94 -24.79 -15.88 -5.68
C THR A 94 -24.39 -15.04 -6.87
N VAL A 95 -23.13 -14.63 -6.92
CA VAL A 95 -22.58 -13.92 -8.07
C VAL A 95 -22.14 -14.91 -9.15
N THR A 96 -22.23 -14.50 -10.41
CA THR A 96 -21.75 -15.23 -11.58
C THR A 96 -21.00 -14.26 -12.48
N LEU A 97 -19.70 -14.46 -12.64
CA LEU A 97 -18.81 -13.56 -13.38
C LEU A 97 -18.16 -14.32 -14.52
N LYS A 98 -18.52 -13.98 -15.76
CA LYS A 98 -17.87 -14.51 -16.95
C LYS A 98 -16.72 -13.58 -17.32
N VAL A 99 -15.50 -14.07 -17.19
CA VAL A 99 -14.29 -13.32 -17.50
C VAL A 99 -13.72 -13.82 -18.82
N THR A 100 -13.66 -12.94 -19.81
CA THR A 100 -13.16 -13.24 -21.16
C THR A 100 -11.78 -12.62 -21.36
N ASN A 101 -10.83 -13.40 -21.84
CA ASN A 101 -9.47 -12.92 -22.09
C ASN A 101 -9.28 -12.52 -23.55
N ASN A 102 -9.24 -11.22 -23.85
CA ASN A 102 -8.88 -10.72 -25.19
C ASN A 102 -7.40 -10.28 -25.29
N MET A 103 -6.58 -10.63 -24.31
CA MET A 103 -5.13 -10.39 -24.33
C MET A 103 -4.41 -11.49 -25.11
N ALA A 104 -3.16 -11.22 -25.49
CA ALA A 104 -2.28 -12.19 -26.13
C ALA A 104 -1.58 -13.16 -25.16
N VAL A 105 -1.82 -13.01 -23.86
CA VAL A 105 -1.21 -13.79 -22.76
C VAL A 105 -2.30 -14.29 -21.82
N ASP A 106 -2.01 -15.35 -21.06
CA ASP A 106 -2.92 -15.87 -20.05
C ASP A 106 -3.26 -14.81 -19.00
N THR A 107 -4.48 -14.84 -18.46
CA THR A 107 -4.95 -13.93 -17.41
C THR A 107 -5.71 -14.67 -16.32
N SER A 108 -6.05 -13.98 -15.24
CA SER A 108 -6.86 -14.49 -14.15
C SER A 108 -7.57 -13.34 -13.43
N ILE A 109 -8.52 -13.64 -12.56
CA ILE A 109 -9.03 -12.67 -11.58
C ILE A 109 -9.06 -13.36 -10.24
N HIS A 110 -8.34 -12.79 -9.29
CA HIS A 110 -8.45 -13.11 -7.88
C HIS A 110 -9.36 -12.11 -7.18
N TRP A 111 -10.15 -12.60 -6.22
CA TRP A 111 -11.16 -11.83 -5.49
C TRP A 111 -10.67 -11.54 -4.07
N HIS A 112 -9.90 -10.48 -3.93
CA HIS A 112 -9.15 -10.19 -2.71
C HIS A 112 -10.03 -10.06 -1.47
N GLY A 113 -9.74 -10.89 -0.46
CA GLY A 113 -10.42 -10.91 0.83
C GLY A 113 -11.75 -11.68 0.86
N LEU A 114 -12.19 -12.28 -0.25
CA LEU A 114 -13.46 -13.02 -0.28
C LEU A 114 -13.34 -14.46 0.23
N ILE A 115 -14.32 -14.87 1.02
CA ILE A 115 -14.49 -16.25 1.48
C ILE A 115 -15.24 -17.03 0.40
N LEU A 116 -14.52 -17.84 -0.37
CA LEU A 116 -15.05 -18.61 -1.49
C LEU A 116 -14.41 -20.01 -1.60
N PRO A 117 -14.99 -20.94 -2.38
CA PRO A 117 -14.34 -22.22 -2.66
C PRO A 117 -13.03 -22.02 -3.45
N SER A 118 -11.99 -22.80 -3.15
CA SER A 118 -10.67 -22.69 -3.80
C SER A 118 -10.73 -22.70 -5.34
N SER A 119 -11.62 -23.48 -5.94
CA SER A 119 -11.80 -23.52 -7.41
C SER A 119 -12.33 -22.22 -8.04
N GLN A 120 -12.79 -21.28 -7.21
CA GLN A 120 -13.32 -19.98 -7.62
C GLN A 120 -12.37 -18.81 -7.28
N ASP A 121 -11.22 -19.12 -6.67
CA ASP A 121 -10.30 -18.11 -6.14
C ASP A 121 -9.44 -17.44 -7.22
N GLY A 122 -9.24 -18.14 -8.35
CA GLY A 122 -8.66 -17.54 -9.55
C GLY A 122 -7.16 -17.31 -9.49
N VAL A 123 -6.43 -18.08 -8.69
CA VAL A 123 -4.96 -18.08 -8.61
C VAL A 123 -4.40 -19.25 -9.41
N PRO A 124 -3.75 -19.03 -10.57
CA PRO A 124 -3.24 -20.11 -11.41
C PRO A 124 -2.31 -21.06 -10.66
N HIS A 125 -2.56 -22.36 -10.78
CA HIS A 125 -1.76 -23.44 -10.17
C HIS A 125 -1.80 -23.51 -8.63
N ILE A 126 -2.60 -22.67 -7.97
CA ILE A 126 -2.88 -22.76 -6.52
C ILE A 126 -4.36 -23.11 -6.30
N SER A 127 -5.26 -22.39 -6.98
CA SER A 127 -6.69 -22.67 -6.96
C SER A 127 -7.00 -24.03 -7.57
N GLU A 128 -7.90 -24.77 -6.93
CA GLU A 128 -8.28 -26.12 -7.35
C GLU A 128 -8.78 -26.16 -8.81
N GLY A 129 -8.07 -26.89 -9.68
CA GLY A 129 -8.46 -27.09 -11.08
C GLY A 129 -8.33 -25.86 -11.98
N PHE A 130 -7.62 -24.81 -11.55
CA PHE A 130 -7.49 -23.56 -12.30
C PHE A 130 -6.04 -23.28 -12.73
N SER A 131 -5.85 -23.05 -14.03
CA SER A 131 -4.53 -22.80 -14.65
C SER A 131 -4.45 -21.43 -15.34
N GLY A 132 -5.40 -20.52 -15.05
CA GLY A 132 -5.56 -19.28 -15.78
C GLY A 132 -6.52 -19.41 -16.98
N ILE A 133 -6.86 -18.25 -17.55
CA ILE A 133 -7.76 -18.08 -18.70
C ILE A 133 -6.87 -17.78 -19.91
N ARG A 134 -6.83 -18.69 -20.89
CA ARG A 134 -5.97 -18.53 -22.08
C ARG A 134 -6.50 -17.44 -23.03
N PRO A 135 -5.66 -16.90 -23.92
CA PRO A 135 -6.09 -15.99 -24.98
C PRO A 135 -7.31 -16.50 -25.76
N GLY A 136 -8.35 -15.66 -25.88
CA GLY A 136 -9.60 -15.97 -26.57
C GLY A 136 -10.58 -16.87 -25.79
N GLU A 137 -10.17 -17.40 -24.63
CA GLU A 137 -11.02 -18.22 -23.77
C GLU A 137 -11.75 -17.36 -22.71
N HIS A 138 -12.68 -17.99 -22.02
CA HIS A 138 -13.36 -17.40 -20.86
C HIS A 138 -13.47 -18.41 -19.72
N PHE A 139 -13.55 -17.89 -18.50
CA PHE A 139 -13.85 -18.66 -17.30
C PHE A 139 -15.06 -18.05 -16.59
N THR A 140 -15.91 -18.91 -16.03
CA THR A 140 -17.08 -18.44 -15.27
C THR A 140 -16.87 -18.74 -13.79
N TYR A 141 -16.67 -17.68 -13.02
CA TYR A 141 -16.67 -17.74 -11.56
C TYR A 141 -18.11 -17.74 -11.06
N ARG A 142 -18.44 -18.59 -10.10
CA ARG A 142 -19.76 -18.64 -9.48
C ARG A 142 -19.66 -19.10 -8.03
N PHE A 143 -19.97 -18.21 -7.11
CA PHE A 143 -19.90 -18.47 -5.67
C PHE A 143 -20.93 -17.65 -4.89
N PRO A 144 -21.35 -18.13 -3.70
CA PRO A 144 -22.19 -17.36 -2.79
C PRO A 144 -21.37 -16.23 -2.15
N VAL A 145 -21.97 -15.04 -2.04
CA VAL A 145 -21.41 -13.90 -1.31
C VAL A 145 -21.87 -14.01 0.15
N ARG A 146 -20.91 -14.21 1.06
CA ARG A 146 -21.19 -14.55 2.49
C ARG A 146 -20.70 -13.50 3.49
N GLN A 147 -20.27 -12.37 2.98
CA GLN A 147 -19.72 -11.26 3.75
C GLN A 147 -20.11 -9.95 3.08
N SER A 148 -19.97 -8.85 3.79
CA SER A 148 -20.21 -7.49 3.30
C SER A 148 -18.98 -6.59 3.52
N GLY A 149 -18.98 -5.39 2.96
CA GLY A 149 -17.89 -4.42 3.12
C GLY A 149 -17.16 -4.04 1.83
N THR A 150 -15.95 -3.48 2.00
CA THR A 150 -15.08 -3.00 0.90
C THR A 150 -13.98 -4.01 0.62
N TYR A 151 -13.95 -4.51 -0.61
CA TYR A 151 -12.95 -5.45 -1.13
C TYR A 151 -12.49 -4.98 -2.51
N TRP A 152 -11.68 -5.79 -3.18
CA TRP A 152 -11.18 -5.49 -4.51
C TRP A 152 -10.83 -6.77 -5.26
N TYR A 153 -10.60 -6.65 -6.55
CA TYR A 153 -10.20 -7.76 -7.41
C TYR A 153 -9.05 -7.32 -8.29
N HIS A 154 -8.17 -8.26 -8.62
CA HIS A 154 -7.03 -7.99 -9.46
C HIS A 154 -6.58 -9.25 -10.20
N SER A 155 -5.77 -9.07 -11.25
CA SER A 155 -5.13 -10.21 -11.89
C SER A 155 -4.12 -10.88 -10.96
N HIS A 156 -4.06 -12.21 -11.00
CA HIS A 156 -3.03 -13.01 -10.33
C HIS A 156 -2.11 -13.70 -11.36
N SER A 157 -2.05 -13.16 -12.58
CA SER A 157 -1.22 -13.65 -13.68
C SER A 157 -0.10 -12.67 -14.01
N GLY A 158 1.15 -13.08 -13.78
CA GLY A 158 2.33 -12.24 -14.03
C GLY A 158 2.28 -10.92 -13.27
N PHE A 159 2.62 -9.82 -13.94
CA PHE A 159 2.58 -8.46 -13.36
C PHE A 159 1.36 -7.64 -13.86
N GLN A 160 0.26 -8.31 -14.24
CA GLN A 160 -0.89 -7.64 -14.84
C GLN A 160 -1.57 -6.65 -13.91
N GLU A 161 -1.53 -6.87 -12.58
CA GLU A 161 -2.06 -5.95 -11.58
C GLU A 161 -1.31 -4.61 -11.64
N GLN A 162 0.03 -4.61 -11.62
CA GLN A 162 0.86 -3.42 -11.82
C GLN A 162 0.59 -2.66 -13.13
N THR A 163 0.14 -3.34 -14.19
CA THR A 163 -0.20 -2.71 -15.48
C THR A 163 -1.66 -2.27 -15.58
N GLY A 164 -2.45 -2.35 -14.51
CA GLY A 164 -3.81 -1.78 -14.43
C GLY A 164 -4.95 -2.77 -14.20
N ALA A 165 -4.66 -4.07 -14.07
CA ALA A 165 -5.68 -5.10 -13.90
C ALA A 165 -6.17 -5.18 -12.45
N TYR A 166 -6.89 -4.15 -12.00
CA TYR A 166 -7.48 -4.08 -10.67
C TYR A 166 -8.80 -3.28 -10.68
N GLY A 167 -9.73 -3.63 -9.80
CA GLY A 167 -10.98 -2.89 -9.57
C GLY A 167 -11.54 -3.11 -8.18
N ALA A 168 -12.51 -2.30 -7.78
CA ALA A 168 -13.10 -2.36 -6.46
C ALA A 168 -14.35 -3.26 -6.40
N ILE A 169 -14.56 -3.89 -5.24
CA ILE A 169 -15.79 -4.59 -4.90
C ILE A 169 -16.43 -3.88 -3.70
N VAL A 170 -17.71 -3.58 -3.80
CA VAL A 170 -18.52 -3.09 -2.69
C VAL A 170 -19.65 -4.07 -2.47
N ILE A 171 -19.77 -4.62 -1.28
CA ILE A 171 -20.82 -5.57 -0.96
C ILE A 171 -21.76 -4.94 0.04
N ASP A 172 -22.99 -4.68 -0.41
CA ASP A 172 -24.05 -4.16 0.43
C ASP A 172 -24.48 -5.25 1.45
N PRO A 173 -24.49 -4.96 2.76
CA PRO A 173 -24.84 -5.93 3.78
C PRO A 173 -26.32 -6.26 3.77
N ILE A 174 -26.66 -7.45 4.27
CA ILE A 174 -28.06 -7.84 4.47
C ILE A 174 -28.68 -7.11 5.67
N GLU A 175 -27.89 -6.92 6.72
CA GLU A 175 -28.26 -6.14 7.90
C GLU A 175 -27.82 -4.68 7.74
N PRO A 176 -28.54 -3.71 8.32
CA PRO A 176 -28.12 -2.31 8.30
C PRO A 176 -26.73 -2.10 8.90
N GLU A 177 -25.93 -1.23 8.28
CA GLU A 177 -24.62 -0.85 8.80
C GLU A 177 -24.75 -0.20 10.19
N PRO A 178 -23.76 -0.38 11.09
CA PRO A 178 -23.77 0.20 12.44
C PRO A 178 -23.50 1.71 12.45
N PHE A 179 -23.36 2.33 11.27
CA PHE A 179 -23.13 3.75 11.07
C PHE A 179 -23.96 4.25 9.88
N SER A 180 -24.10 5.57 9.78
CA SER A 180 -24.82 6.23 8.69
C SER A 180 -23.84 6.97 7.76
N ALA A 181 -24.00 6.80 6.46
CA ALA A 181 -23.38 7.64 5.44
C ALA A 181 -24.44 8.10 4.43
N ASP A 182 -24.40 9.37 4.06
CA ASP A 182 -25.30 9.95 3.06
C ASP A 182 -24.79 9.69 1.65
N ARG A 183 -23.46 9.50 1.51
CA ARG A 183 -22.78 9.30 0.24
C ARG A 183 -21.57 8.40 0.40
N ASP A 184 -21.35 7.56 -0.60
CA ASP A 184 -20.19 6.69 -0.71
C ASP A 184 -19.34 7.05 -1.93
N TYR A 185 -18.02 7.12 -1.73
CA TYR A 185 -17.02 7.12 -2.79
C TYR A 185 -16.00 5.99 -2.57
N VAL A 186 -15.65 5.29 -3.65
CA VAL A 186 -14.44 4.45 -3.67
C VAL A 186 -13.25 5.36 -3.97
N VAL A 187 -12.16 5.16 -3.21
CA VAL A 187 -10.88 5.83 -3.42
C VAL A 187 -9.80 4.75 -3.59
N MET A 188 -9.55 4.38 -4.84
CA MET A 188 -8.58 3.37 -5.22
C MET A 188 -7.23 4.04 -5.51
N LEU A 189 -6.24 3.75 -4.68
CA LEU A 189 -4.86 4.20 -4.84
C LEU A 189 -4.07 3.17 -5.63
N SER A 190 -3.20 3.63 -6.53
CA SER A 190 -2.29 2.75 -7.27
C SER A 190 -1.01 3.47 -7.68
N ASP A 191 0.00 2.70 -8.08
CA ASP A 191 1.19 3.20 -8.76
C ASP A 191 1.18 2.81 -10.24
N TRP A 192 1.85 3.62 -11.06
CA TRP A 192 2.00 3.40 -12.49
C TRP A 192 3.44 3.64 -12.92
N SER A 193 3.96 2.78 -13.78
CA SER A 193 5.26 2.97 -14.44
C SER A 193 5.14 2.93 -15.95
N ASP A 194 5.95 3.74 -16.63
CA ASP A 194 6.16 3.64 -18.07
C ASP A 194 7.14 2.52 -18.47
N GLU A 195 7.84 1.97 -17.48
CA GLU A 195 8.74 0.84 -17.61
C GLU A 195 7.97 -0.48 -17.43
N ALA A 196 8.36 -1.52 -18.17
CA ALA A 196 7.76 -2.83 -18.03
C ALA A 196 8.05 -3.40 -16.62
N PRO A 197 7.06 -3.97 -15.93
CA PRO A 197 7.27 -4.62 -14.63
C PRO A 197 8.42 -5.62 -14.59
N GLU A 198 8.62 -6.37 -15.67
CA GLU A 198 9.71 -7.34 -15.80
C GLU A 198 11.08 -6.68 -15.76
N ASP A 199 11.22 -5.48 -16.34
CA ASP A 199 12.47 -4.71 -16.32
C ASP A 199 12.74 -4.12 -14.93
N ILE A 200 11.68 -3.62 -14.27
CA ILE A 200 11.75 -3.17 -12.87
C ILE A 200 12.24 -4.31 -11.99
N TYR A 201 11.58 -5.46 -12.05
CA TYR A 201 11.97 -6.65 -11.27
C TYR A 201 13.39 -7.11 -11.59
N ALA A 202 13.77 -7.17 -12.87
CA ALA A 202 15.11 -7.58 -13.29
C ALA A 202 16.20 -6.62 -12.81
N LYS A 203 15.94 -5.31 -12.73
CA LYS A 203 16.87 -4.32 -12.16
C LYS A 203 17.03 -4.50 -10.66
N LEU A 204 15.91 -4.64 -9.93
CA LEU A 204 15.95 -4.87 -8.47
C LEU A 204 16.71 -6.15 -8.13
N LYS A 205 16.53 -7.22 -8.92
CA LYS A 205 17.33 -8.45 -8.80
C LYS A 205 18.84 -8.28 -8.99
N LYS A 206 19.27 -7.28 -9.76
CA LYS A 206 20.69 -6.99 -10.04
C LYS A 206 21.26 -5.97 -9.05
N LEU A 207 20.45 -5.01 -8.64
CA LEU A 207 20.81 -3.94 -7.72
C LEU A 207 19.54 -3.51 -6.97
N SER A 208 19.40 -3.96 -5.71
CA SER A 208 18.17 -3.77 -4.93
C SER A 208 17.77 -2.31 -4.75
N HIS A 209 18.76 -1.42 -4.59
CA HIS A 209 18.55 0.02 -4.40
C HIS A 209 18.55 0.82 -5.72
N TYR A 210 18.35 0.17 -6.88
CA TYR A 210 18.49 0.83 -8.19
C TYR A 210 17.64 2.10 -8.35
N TYR A 211 16.44 2.12 -7.78
CA TYR A 211 15.50 3.25 -7.87
C TYR A 211 15.58 4.21 -6.68
N ASN A 212 16.52 3.99 -5.77
CA ASN A 212 16.77 4.84 -4.64
C ASN A 212 17.97 5.76 -4.91
N PHE A 213 17.67 7.03 -5.20
CA PHE A 213 18.69 8.05 -5.45
C PHE A 213 18.91 8.98 -4.26
N ARG A 214 18.28 8.68 -3.12
CA ARG A 214 18.33 9.54 -1.93
C ARG A 214 19.56 9.20 -1.11
N GLU A 215 20.71 9.67 -1.59
CA GLU A 215 21.99 9.48 -0.91
C GLU A 215 22.21 10.52 0.20
N ARG A 216 22.98 10.12 1.22
CA ARG A 216 23.39 11.02 2.30
C ARG A 216 24.30 12.13 1.78
N THR A 217 24.13 13.33 2.31
CA THR A 217 24.99 14.48 2.02
C THR A 217 26.08 14.68 3.07
N LEU A 218 27.08 15.52 2.74
CA LEU A 218 28.07 15.98 3.72
C LEU A 218 27.41 16.73 4.88
N GLY A 219 26.34 17.49 4.60
CA GLY A 219 25.57 18.20 5.60
C GLY A 219 24.90 17.25 6.61
N ASP A 220 24.28 16.18 6.12
CA ASP A 220 23.68 15.14 6.97
C ASP A 220 24.73 14.52 7.90
N SER A 221 25.92 14.22 7.36
CA SER A 221 27.01 13.61 8.11
C SER A 221 27.53 14.53 9.21
N VAL A 222 27.67 15.84 8.92
CA VAL A 222 28.08 16.85 9.92
C VAL A 222 27.00 17.01 11.00
N SER A 223 25.72 17.02 10.62
CA SER A 223 24.61 17.11 11.57
C SER A 223 24.60 15.93 12.52
N GLU A 224 24.70 14.70 12.01
CA GLU A 224 24.71 13.50 12.83
C GLU A 224 25.93 13.44 13.76
N MET A 225 27.10 13.87 13.28
CA MET A 225 28.30 13.95 14.11
C MET A 225 28.17 14.96 15.25
N ARG A 226 27.45 16.07 15.05
CA ARG A 226 27.13 17.04 16.11
C ARG A 226 26.16 16.46 17.13
N GLU A 227 25.19 15.67 16.67
CA GLU A 227 24.16 15.08 17.51
C GLU A 227 24.67 13.87 18.32
N LYS A 228 25.39 12.94 17.69
CA LYS A 228 25.81 11.65 18.27
C LYS A 228 27.29 11.58 18.62
N GLY A 229 28.06 12.62 18.32
CA GLY A 229 29.52 12.61 18.43
C GLY A 229 30.20 11.75 17.36
N TRP A 230 31.52 11.87 17.27
CA TRP A 230 32.33 11.13 16.29
C TRP A 230 32.23 9.61 16.46
N GLN A 231 32.31 9.11 17.69
CA GLN A 231 32.23 7.67 17.98
C GLN A 231 30.85 7.10 17.63
N GLY A 232 29.76 7.80 18.01
CA GLY A 232 28.39 7.39 17.70
C GLY A 232 28.11 7.39 16.20
N PHE A 233 28.62 8.38 15.46
CA PHE A 233 28.52 8.43 14.00
C PHE A 233 29.16 7.19 13.34
N TRP A 234 30.42 6.85 13.70
CA TRP A 234 31.10 5.70 13.10
C TRP A 234 30.52 4.36 13.53
N ALA A 235 30.06 4.23 14.78
CA ALA A 235 29.36 3.03 15.24
C ALA A 235 28.05 2.82 14.45
N ASN A 236 27.23 3.87 14.34
CA ASN A 236 25.99 3.83 13.55
C ASN A 236 26.28 3.49 12.09
N ARG A 237 27.31 4.11 11.49
CA ARG A 237 27.70 3.85 10.10
C ARG A 237 28.21 2.42 9.90
N GLY A 238 28.95 1.89 10.86
CA GLY A 238 29.43 0.51 10.88
C GLY A 238 28.29 -0.49 10.80
N MET A 239 27.22 -0.28 11.58
CA MET A 239 26.05 -1.16 11.58
C MET A 239 25.32 -1.18 10.23
N TRP A 240 25.01 -0.01 9.65
CA TRP A 240 24.39 0.06 8.32
C TRP A 240 25.24 -0.61 7.22
N ASN A 241 26.56 -0.43 7.28
CA ASN A 241 27.48 -1.06 6.34
C ASN A 241 27.53 -2.59 6.51
N GLN A 242 27.45 -3.11 7.74
CA GLN A 242 27.39 -4.55 8.02
C GLN A 242 26.09 -5.17 7.48
N MET A 243 24.97 -4.47 7.66
CA MET A 243 23.66 -4.87 7.10
C MET A 243 23.58 -4.71 5.57
N ARG A 244 24.54 -4.01 4.95
CA ARG A 244 24.58 -3.72 3.51
C ARG A 244 23.31 -3.02 3.00
N MET A 245 22.80 -2.11 3.83
CA MET A 245 21.58 -1.36 3.59
C MET A 245 21.83 0.14 3.74
N SER A 246 21.05 0.94 3.00
CA SER A 246 21.00 2.38 3.21
C SER A 246 19.92 2.72 4.24
N ASP A 247 20.18 3.69 5.11
CA ASP A 247 19.18 4.24 6.04
C ASP A 247 18.11 5.10 5.32
N ARG A 248 18.23 5.21 3.99
CA ARG A 248 17.29 5.87 3.09
C ARG A 248 16.51 4.88 2.24
N ASP A 249 16.71 3.57 2.43
CA ASP A 249 16.07 2.51 1.64
C ASP A 249 14.70 2.12 2.20
N ILE A 250 13.73 3.01 2.00
CA ILE A 250 12.36 2.88 2.54
C ILE A 250 11.40 2.22 1.54
N ALA A 251 11.63 2.42 0.25
CA ALA A 251 10.84 1.85 -0.84
C ALA A 251 11.77 1.39 -1.97
N ASP A 252 11.61 0.15 -2.44
CA ASP A 252 12.46 -0.42 -3.48
C ASP A 252 12.27 0.28 -4.84
N VAL A 253 11.08 0.82 -5.12
CA VAL A 253 10.79 1.65 -6.30
C VAL A 253 10.11 2.93 -5.86
N THR A 254 10.68 4.04 -6.31
CA THR A 254 10.30 5.39 -5.87
C THR A 254 9.56 6.16 -6.97
N GLY A 255 9.10 7.37 -6.65
CA GLY A 255 8.52 8.35 -7.59
C GLY A 255 9.46 8.79 -8.71
N TYR A 256 10.73 8.34 -8.72
CA TYR A 256 11.58 8.43 -9.91
C TYR A 256 11.00 7.64 -11.09
N THR A 257 10.44 6.46 -10.81
CA THR A 257 9.83 5.57 -11.81
C THR A 257 8.31 5.60 -11.73
N TYR A 258 7.75 5.72 -10.53
CA TYR A 258 6.31 5.70 -10.33
C TYR A 258 5.63 7.06 -10.45
N THR A 259 4.46 7.03 -11.06
CA THR A 259 3.42 8.05 -10.91
C THR A 259 2.28 7.45 -10.11
N TYR A 260 1.86 8.15 -9.04
CA TYR A 260 0.82 7.67 -8.15
C TYR A 260 -0.55 8.18 -8.59
N LEU A 261 -1.53 7.28 -8.62
CA LEU A 261 -2.87 7.56 -9.13
C LEU A 261 -3.92 7.45 -8.01
N MET A 262 -4.96 8.25 -8.11
CA MET A 262 -6.17 8.14 -7.29
C MET A 262 -7.37 7.99 -8.22
N ASN A 263 -8.05 6.84 -8.16
CA ASN A 263 -9.13 6.48 -9.08
C ASN A 263 -8.72 6.59 -10.57
N GLY A 264 -7.45 6.30 -10.88
CA GLY A 264 -6.89 6.43 -12.24
C GLY A 264 -6.58 7.86 -12.68
N ALA A 265 -6.80 8.86 -11.82
CA ALA A 265 -6.41 10.23 -12.08
C ALA A 265 -4.97 10.49 -11.61
N THR A 266 -4.22 11.21 -12.44
CA THR A 266 -2.87 11.67 -12.09
C THR A 266 -2.94 12.75 -11.00
N PRO A 267 -1.83 13.07 -10.30
CA PRO A 267 -1.82 14.18 -9.36
C PRO A 267 -2.07 15.53 -10.04
N ALA A 268 -1.80 15.67 -11.33
CA ALA A 268 -2.09 16.89 -12.08
C ALA A 268 -3.60 17.05 -12.32
N ASP A 269 -4.27 15.98 -12.75
CA ASP A 269 -5.72 15.99 -13.00
C ASP A 269 -6.52 16.07 -11.70
N GLY A 270 -6.20 15.20 -10.74
CA GLY A 270 -6.83 15.09 -9.43
C GLY A 270 -8.27 14.57 -9.49
N TRP A 271 -8.55 13.49 -8.75
CA TRP A 271 -9.91 12.98 -8.60
C TRP A 271 -10.83 14.02 -7.93
N LEU A 272 -12.12 14.07 -8.30
CA LEU A 272 -13.11 14.97 -7.70
C LEU A 272 -14.25 14.19 -7.04
N GLY A 273 -14.53 14.48 -5.77
CA GLY A 273 -15.72 14.01 -5.04
C GLY A 273 -16.57 15.19 -4.58
N LEU A 274 -17.87 15.17 -4.91
CA LEU A 274 -18.80 16.22 -4.50
C LEU A 274 -19.38 15.92 -3.12
N PHE A 275 -19.60 16.96 -2.32
CA PHE A 275 -20.35 16.85 -1.07
C PHE A 275 -21.35 18.00 -0.89
N LYS A 276 -22.34 17.82 -0.02
CA LYS A 276 -23.16 18.89 0.53
C LYS A 276 -22.71 19.21 1.94
N ARG A 277 -22.78 20.46 2.34
CA ARG A 277 -22.43 20.87 3.70
C ARG A 277 -23.17 20.05 4.74
N GLY A 278 -22.43 19.48 5.71
CA GLY A 278 -22.96 18.62 6.76
C GLY A 278 -23.25 17.17 6.34
N GLU A 279 -22.99 16.81 5.08
CA GLU A 279 -23.15 15.43 4.58
C GLU A 279 -22.07 14.52 5.17
N LYS A 280 -22.48 13.35 5.68
CA LYS A 280 -21.55 12.27 6.04
C LYS A 280 -21.14 11.54 4.77
N VAL A 281 -19.93 11.81 4.34
CA VAL A 281 -19.33 11.17 3.17
C VAL A 281 -18.44 10.03 3.64
N ARG A 282 -18.76 8.80 3.22
CA ARG A 282 -17.87 7.66 3.37
C ARG A 282 -16.90 7.56 2.19
N LEU A 283 -15.62 7.46 2.51
CA LEU A 283 -14.55 7.17 1.56
C LEU A 283 -14.06 5.74 1.84
N ARG A 284 -14.14 4.89 0.83
CA ARG A 284 -13.69 3.49 0.85
C ARG A 284 -12.31 3.42 0.20
N PHE A 285 -11.27 3.53 1.01
CA PHE A 285 -9.89 3.48 0.55
C PHE A 285 -9.49 2.05 0.26
N ILE A 286 -8.84 1.85 -0.90
CA ILE A 286 -8.26 0.58 -1.34
C ILE A 286 -6.88 0.90 -1.86
N ASN A 287 -5.85 0.21 -1.38
CA ASN A 287 -4.51 0.33 -1.97
C ASN A 287 -4.24 -0.82 -2.94
N ALA A 288 -4.34 -0.55 -4.24
CA ALA A 288 -4.04 -1.48 -5.32
C ALA A 288 -2.73 -1.14 -6.03
N ALA A 289 -1.78 -0.58 -5.27
CA ALA A 289 -0.43 -0.35 -5.74
C ALA A 289 0.37 -1.65 -5.73
N ALA A 290 1.28 -1.83 -6.67
CA ALA A 290 2.12 -3.03 -6.73
C ALA A 290 3.08 -3.11 -5.54
N MET A 291 3.52 -1.97 -5.00
CA MET A 291 4.47 -1.92 -3.88
C MET A 291 4.46 -0.64 -3.04
N THR A 292 3.59 0.31 -3.34
CA THR A 292 3.59 1.61 -2.64
C THR A 292 2.69 1.60 -1.41
N PHE A 293 3.25 2.00 -0.26
CA PHE A 293 2.48 2.31 0.94
C PHE A 293 2.15 3.80 0.92
N PHE A 294 0.92 4.16 1.27
CA PHE A 294 0.47 5.55 1.29
C PHE A 294 0.14 6.03 2.69
N ASP A 295 0.53 7.27 3.00
CA ASP A 295 0.07 8.00 4.18
C ASP A 295 -1.02 8.98 3.74
N VAL A 296 -2.24 8.73 4.20
CA VAL A 296 -3.46 9.41 3.76
C VAL A 296 -3.91 10.43 4.80
N ARG A 297 -4.18 11.66 4.36
CA ARG A 297 -4.74 12.74 5.19
C ARG A 297 -5.67 13.65 4.40
N ILE A 298 -6.55 14.35 5.12
CA ILE A 298 -7.42 15.39 4.56
C ILE A 298 -7.29 16.66 5.42
N PRO A 299 -6.36 17.57 5.13
CA PRO A 299 -6.10 18.70 6.01
C PRO A 299 -7.34 19.56 6.29
N GLY A 300 -7.62 19.74 7.58
CA GLY A 300 -8.81 20.44 8.07
C GLY A 300 -10.08 19.60 8.14
N LEU A 301 -10.00 18.29 7.92
CA LEU A 301 -11.13 17.36 8.04
C LEU A 301 -10.69 16.07 8.76
N LYS A 302 -11.30 15.79 9.92
CA LYS A 302 -11.07 14.53 10.65
C LYS A 302 -11.66 13.35 9.89
N MET A 303 -10.96 12.24 9.89
CA MET A 303 -11.42 10.97 9.32
C MET A 303 -11.80 10.04 10.47
N THR A 304 -13.02 9.51 10.46
CA THR A 304 -13.45 8.49 11.43
C THR A 304 -13.42 7.14 10.75
N VAL A 305 -12.44 6.31 11.10
CA VAL A 305 -12.29 4.94 10.58
C VAL A 305 -13.41 4.08 11.17
N VAL A 306 -14.17 3.38 10.34
CA VAL A 306 -15.34 2.57 10.74
C VAL A 306 -15.28 1.13 10.22
N ALA A 307 -14.43 0.84 9.24
CA ALA A 307 -14.11 -0.52 8.84
C ALA A 307 -12.66 -0.64 8.37
N ALA A 308 -12.09 -1.83 8.52
CA ALA A 308 -10.80 -2.24 7.98
C ALA A 308 -10.96 -3.64 7.37
N ASP A 309 -10.49 -3.84 6.13
CA ASP A 309 -10.55 -5.11 5.39
C ASP A 309 -11.96 -5.74 5.36
N GLY A 310 -12.97 -4.88 5.15
CA GLY A 310 -14.38 -5.28 5.10
C GLY A 310 -15.02 -5.61 6.46
N GLN A 311 -14.27 -5.56 7.57
CA GLN A 311 -14.78 -5.78 8.91
C GLN A 311 -15.05 -4.46 9.64
N TYR A 312 -16.21 -4.35 10.30
CA TYR A 312 -16.51 -3.19 11.13
C TYR A 312 -15.58 -3.12 12.34
N VAL A 313 -15.11 -1.91 12.65
CA VAL A 313 -14.28 -1.63 13.81
C VAL A 313 -14.98 -0.65 14.75
N GLU A 314 -14.56 -0.62 16.01
CA GLU A 314 -14.89 0.48 16.90
C GLU A 314 -14.44 1.80 16.26
N PRO A 315 -15.32 2.82 16.13
CA PRO A 315 -14.97 4.02 15.39
C PRO A 315 -13.77 4.77 16.00
N VAL A 316 -12.75 5.06 15.18
CA VAL A 316 -11.55 5.80 15.61
C VAL A 316 -11.39 7.07 14.77
N SER A 317 -11.42 8.23 15.42
CA SER A 317 -11.19 9.52 14.75
C SER A 317 -9.70 9.88 14.69
N VAL A 318 -9.18 10.07 13.48
CA VAL A 318 -7.77 10.32 13.18
C VAL A 318 -7.59 11.50 12.20
N ASP A 319 -6.37 12.03 12.15
CA ASP A 319 -5.93 13.02 11.15
C ASP A 319 -5.27 12.36 9.95
N GLU A 320 -4.66 11.20 10.17
CA GLU A 320 -3.85 10.50 9.17
C GLU A 320 -3.85 9.00 9.46
N PHE A 321 -3.72 8.19 8.41
CA PHE A 321 -3.47 6.77 8.53
C PHE A 321 -2.53 6.31 7.42
N ARG A 322 -1.77 5.25 7.70
CA ARG A 322 -1.00 4.52 6.69
C ARG A 322 -1.87 3.39 6.13
N ILE A 323 -1.81 3.19 4.82
CA ILE A 323 -2.43 2.06 4.14
C ILE A 323 -1.34 1.29 3.36
N GLY A 324 -1.10 0.05 3.79
CA GLY A 324 -0.23 -0.91 3.11
C GLY A 324 -0.83 -1.37 1.79
N VAL A 325 -0.04 -2.03 0.95
CA VAL A 325 -0.58 -2.66 -0.27
C VAL A 325 -1.71 -3.61 0.13
N ALA A 326 -2.78 -3.62 -0.68
CA ALA A 326 -3.94 -4.48 -0.61
C ALA A 326 -4.89 -4.32 0.59
N GLU A 327 -4.53 -3.52 1.59
CA GLU A 327 -5.43 -3.14 2.69
C GLU A 327 -6.62 -2.29 2.18
N THR A 328 -7.74 -2.34 2.93
CA THR A 328 -8.88 -1.44 2.74
C THR A 328 -9.29 -0.77 4.05
N TYR A 329 -9.68 0.51 3.95
CA TYR A 329 -10.24 1.27 5.08
C TYR A 329 -11.47 2.04 4.65
N ASP A 330 -12.56 1.93 5.40
CA ASP A 330 -13.71 2.81 5.27
C ASP A 330 -13.61 3.91 6.31
N VAL A 331 -13.61 5.16 5.86
CA VAL A 331 -13.61 6.33 6.73
C VAL A 331 -14.80 7.24 6.45
N ILE A 332 -15.41 7.78 7.50
CA ILE A 332 -16.45 8.79 7.41
C ILE A 332 -15.83 10.17 7.66
N VAL A 333 -16.16 11.10 6.78
CA VAL A 333 -15.85 12.52 6.93
C VAL A 333 -17.14 13.34 6.87
N GLU A 334 -17.19 14.45 7.60
CA GLU A 334 -18.36 15.33 7.66
C GLU A 334 -17.93 16.78 7.44
N PRO A 335 -17.83 17.24 6.18
CA PRO A 335 -17.41 18.60 5.86
C PRO A 335 -18.46 19.62 6.32
N LYS A 336 -18.07 20.56 7.19
CA LYS A 336 -18.99 21.58 7.76
C LYS A 336 -18.86 22.96 7.10
N ASP A 337 -17.79 23.19 6.36
CA ASP A 337 -17.51 24.44 5.66
C ASP A 337 -17.79 24.32 4.16
N ASP A 338 -18.20 25.43 3.54
CA ASP A 338 -18.38 25.55 2.09
C ASP A 338 -17.02 25.77 1.37
N ARG A 339 -16.06 24.87 1.60
CA ARG A 339 -14.72 24.90 0.99
C ARG A 339 -14.31 23.54 0.45
N ALA A 340 -13.37 23.54 -0.48
CA ALA A 340 -12.75 22.31 -0.96
C ALA A 340 -11.72 21.79 0.06
N TYR A 341 -11.56 20.46 0.11
CA TYR A 341 -10.57 19.74 0.90
C TYR A 341 -9.77 18.81 0.00
N THR A 342 -8.45 18.79 0.13
CA THR A 342 -7.61 17.84 -0.60
C THR A 342 -7.54 16.52 0.13
N VAL A 343 -7.94 15.43 -0.55
CA VAL A 343 -7.58 14.07 -0.16
C VAL A 343 -6.18 13.82 -0.65
N PHE A 344 -5.23 13.68 0.28
CA PHE A 344 -3.81 13.62 -0.02
C PHE A 344 -3.24 12.28 0.42
N ALA A 345 -2.55 11.58 -0.49
CA ALA A 345 -1.94 10.29 -0.25
C ALA A 345 -0.48 10.33 -0.72
N GLN A 346 0.46 10.51 0.20
CA GLN A 346 1.89 10.55 -0.14
C GLN A 346 2.53 9.17 0.05
N SER A 347 3.53 8.85 -0.76
CA SER A 347 4.29 7.61 -0.61
C SER A 347 5.09 7.60 0.70
N ILE A 348 5.30 6.41 1.27
CA ILE A 348 6.05 6.20 2.53
C ILE A 348 7.46 6.80 2.51
N ASP A 349 8.12 6.79 1.36
CA ASP A 349 9.47 7.35 1.13
C ASP A 349 9.48 8.86 0.84
N ARG A 350 8.29 9.48 0.68
CA ARG A 350 8.07 10.90 0.31
C ARG A 350 8.66 11.29 -1.05
N SER A 351 8.74 10.36 -2.00
CA SER A 351 9.18 10.66 -3.37
C SER A 351 8.04 11.15 -4.28
N GLY A 352 6.78 10.99 -3.88
CA GLY A 352 5.64 11.63 -4.54
C GLY A 352 4.32 11.39 -3.82
N PHE A 353 3.22 11.73 -4.48
CA PHE A 353 1.87 11.61 -3.92
C PHE A 353 0.81 11.42 -5.01
N ALA A 354 -0.34 10.86 -4.62
CA ALA A 354 -1.61 10.95 -5.32
C ALA A 354 -2.52 11.97 -4.60
N ARG A 355 -3.46 12.57 -5.34
CA ARG A 355 -4.44 13.49 -4.74
C ARG A 355 -5.81 13.45 -5.39
N GLY A 356 -6.80 13.84 -4.59
CA GLY A 356 -8.14 14.19 -5.02
C GLY A 356 -8.68 15.38 -4.24
N THR A 357 -9.89 15.82 -4.58
CA THR A 357 -10.54 16.98 -3.95
C THR A 357 -11.98 16.61 -3.60
N LEU A 358 -12.31 16.70 -2.31
CA LEU A 358 -13.69 16.78 -1.86
C LEU A 358 -14.15 18.23 -1.92
N THR A 359 -15.25 18.52 -2.60
CA THR A 359 -15.68 19.91 -2.82
C THR A 359 -17.21 20.06 -2.87
N PRO A 360 -17.79 21.16 -2.38
CA PRO A 360 -19.20 21.44 -2.58
C PRO A 360 -19.52 21.97 -3.99
N ASP A 361 -18.51 22.48 -4.70
CA ASP A 361 -18.61 23.01 -6.06
C ASP A 361 -17.37 22.61 -6.88
N ILE A 362 -17.59 22.12 -8.09
CA ILE A 362 -16.53 21.71 -9.04
C ILE A 362 -15.60 22.86 -9.43
N ALA A 363 -16.01 24.11 -9.26
CA ALA A 363 -15.18 25.29 -9.52
C ALA A 363 -14.18 25.57 -8.39
N LEU A 364 -14.44 25.06 -7.18
CA LEU A 364 -13.54 25.24 -6.04
C LEU A 364 -12.37 24.24 -6.13
N ARG A 365 -11.21 24.71 -5.66
CA ARG A 365 -9.98 23.95 -5.55
C ARG A 365 -9.40 24.16 -4.16
N ALA A 366 -8.88 23.09 -3.59
CA ALA A 366 -8.13 23.15 -2.35
C ALA A 366 -6.63 23.26 -2.66
N GLU A 367 -5.90 23.91 -1.77
CA GLU A 367 -4.44 23.91 -1.81
C GLU A 367 -3.91 22.48 -1.64
N VAL A 368 -2.96 22.10 -2.49
CA VAL A 368 -2.29 20.81 -2.36
C VAL A 368 -1.30 20.91 -1.20
N PRO A 369 -1.43 20.08 -0.15
CA PRO A 369 -0.52 20.10 0.98
C PRO A 369 0.92 19.84 0.56
N GLY A 370 1.88 20.44 1.27
CA GLY A 370 3.28 20.05 1.16
C GLY A 370 3.48 18.58 1.57
N MET A 371 4.43 17.91 0.91
CA MET A 371 4.91 16.60 1.38
C MET A 371 5.65 16.78 2.71
N ASP A 372 5.50 15.81 3.59
CA ASP A 372 6.27 15.81 4.84
C ASP A 372 7.76 15.57 4.55
N PRO A 373 8.66 15.93 5.48
CA PRO A 373 10.06 15.58 5.38
C PRO A 373 10.25 14.08 5.17
N ALA A 374 11.11 13.74 4.23
CA ALA A 374 11.39 12.35 3.89
C ALA A 374 12.08 11.66 5.09
N PRO A 375 11.56 10.52 5.58
CA PRO A 375 12.05 9.95 6.84
C PRO A 375 13.40 9.26 6.68
N VAL A 376 13.99 8.84 7.79
CA VAL A 376 15.27 8.11 7.85
C VAL A 376 15.06 6.88 8.72
N LEU A 377 15.48 5.71 8.23
CA LEU A 377 15.37 4.46 8.97
C LEU A 377 16.32 4.51 10.18
N GLY A 378 15.78 4.16 11.34
CA GLY A 378 16.56 3.88 12.54
C GLY A 378 16.74 2.38 12.76
N HIS A 379 17.69 2.00 13.61
CA HIS A 379 17.85 0.61 14.05
C HIS A 379 16.62 0.08 14.80
N GLY A 380 15.85 0.96 15.45
CA GLY A 380 14.56 0.59 16.03
C GLY A 380 13.50 0.21 14.98
N ASP A 381 13.45 0.89 13.82
CA ASP A 381 12.54 0.53 12.70
C ASP A 381 12.80 -0.87 12.17
N MET A 382 14.04 -1.28 12.35
CA MET A 382 14.64 -2.53 11.98
C MET A 382 14.46 -3.64 13.05
N GLY A 383 13.76 -3.38 14.16
CA GLY A 383 13.65 -4.37 15.25
C GLY A 383 14.97 -4.62 15.99
N MET A 384 15.96 -3.76 15.80
CA MET A 384 17.31 -3.82 16.39
C MET A 384 17.51 -2.71 17.44
N ASN A 385 16.51 -2.49 18.29
CA ASN A 385 16.60 -1.48 19.34
C ASN A 385 17.52 -1.99 20.47
N MET A 386 18.63 -1.28 20.70
CA MET A 386 19.59 -1.60 21.77
C MET A 386 19.09 -1.21 23.17
N ALA A 387 17.90 -0.59 23.29
CA ALA A 387 17.40 -0.06 24.56
C ALA A 387 16.98 -1.15 25.56
N ASP A 388 16.65 -2.36 25.08
CA ASP A 388 16.26 -3.51 25.92
C ASP A 388 17.40 -4.53 26.08
N MET A 389 18.61 -4.20 25.61
CA MET A 389 19.80 -5.00 25.94
C MET A 389 20.06 -4.88 27.44
N ASP A 390 20.08 -6.02 28.14
CA ASP A 390 20.47 -6.07 29.55
C ASP A 390 21.91 -5.55 29.72
N HIS A 391 22.02 -4.31 30.19
CA HIS A 391 23.30 -3.67 30.52
C HIS A 391 23.81 -4.05 31.92
N SER A 392 23.27 -5.10 32.57
CA SER A 392 23.73 -5.56 33.90
C SER A 392 25.24 -5.88 33.98
N GLY A 393 25.92 -6.01 32.84
CA GLY A 393 27.38 -6.17 32.73
C GLY A 393 28.20 -4.88 32.52
N HIS A 394 27.59 -3.69 32.42
CA HIS A 394 28.29 -2.43 32.22
C HIS A 394 28.14 -1.50 33.43
N ASP A 395 29.28 -1.17 34.07
CA ASP A 395 29.34 -0.23 35.18
C ASP A 395 29.02 1.20 34.69
N MET A 396 27.78 1.63 34.93
CA MET A 396 27.25 2.95 34.58
C MET A 396 27.34 3.95 35.74
N SER A 397 28.29 3.78 36.67
CA SER A 397 28.45 4.62 37.87
C SER A 397 28.90 6.07 37.61
N ALA A 398 28.96 6.54 36.35
CA ALA A 398 29.57 7.82 35.99
C ALA A 398 28.68 8.81 35.21
N MET A 399 27.34 8.78 35.35
CA MET A 399 26.44 9.78 34.74
C MET A 399 25.50 10.42 35.78
N PRO A 400 25.70 11.70 36.20
CA PRO A 400 24.79 12.36 37.11
C PRO A 400 23.68 13.12 36.36
N GLY A 401 22.42 12.81 36.71
CA GLY A 401 21.29 13.74 36.63
C GLY A 401 20.53 13.79 35.30
N MET A 402 19.55 12.92 35.13
CA MET A 402 18.36 13.23 34.33
C MET A 402 17.13 13.23 35.24
N ASP A 403 16.45 14.38 35.27
CA ASP A 403 15.21 14.63 35.99
C ASP A 403 14.04 14.09 35.15
N HIS A 404 13.33 13.09 35.67
CA HIS A 404 12.18 12.44 35.02
C HIS A 404 10.82 13.08 35.35
N SER A 405 10.78 14.28 35.92
CA SER A 405 9.56 14.87 36.47
C SER A 405 8.55 15.46 35.46
N GLN A 406 8.75 15.31 34.14
CA GLN A 406 7.83 15.86 33.13
C GLN A 406 7.35 14.87 32.05
N HIS A 407 7.10 13.62 32.43
CA HIS A 407 6.31 12.72 31.59
C HIS A 407 4.88 12.62 32.11
N ASP A 408 3.97 13.29 31.41
CA ASP A 408 2.53 13.14 31.56
C ASP A 408 2.15 11.70 31.18
N MET A 409 1.94 10.85 32.19
CA MET A 409 1.53 9.45 32.05
C MET A 409 -0.01 9.36 31.91
N GLY A 410 -0.57 10.20 31.05
CA GLY A 410 -1.99 10.18 30.69
C GLY A 410 -2.25 9.15 29.60
N SER A 411 -2.90 8.04 29.97
CA SER A 411 -3.35 6.92 29.14
C SER A 411 -2.29 5.87 28.76
N MET A 412 -1.95 5.01 29.72
CA MET A 412 -1.46 3.67 29.37
C MET A 412 -2.62 2.90 28.71
N ASN A 413 -2.48 2.63 27.41
CA ASN A 413 -3.39 1.75 26.68
C ASN A 413 -3.27 0.34 27.27
N THR A 414 -4.32 -0.16 27.93
CA THR A 414 -4.30 -1.48 28.61
C THR A 414 -4.11 -2.66 27.65
N SER A 415 -4.20 -2.44 26.34
CA SER A 415 -3.91 -3.42 25.30
C SER A 415 -2.42 -3.76 25.21
N ALA A 416 -1.52 -2.77 25.33
CA ALA A 416 -0.07 -2.99 25.30
C ALA A 416 0.39 -3.91 26.44
N ALA A 417 -0.25 -3.81 27.61
CA ALA A 417 0.04 -4.66 28.77
C ALA A 417 -0.40 -6.13 28.61
N ARG A 418 -1.20 -6.48 27.59
CA ARG A 418 -1.70 -7.84 27.35
C ARG A 418 -1.12 -8.50 26.10
N MET A 419 -0.50 -7.74 25.20
CA MET A 419 0.17 -8.29 24.02
C MET A 419 1.32 -9.22 24.44
N GLY A 420 1.46 -10.33 23.72
CA GLY A 420 2.38 -11.41 24.07
C GLY A 420 1.89 -12.34 25.18
N SER A 421 0.65 -12.22 25.66
CA SER A 421 0.14 -13.08 26.74
C SER A 421 -0.19 -14.51 26.31
N GLY A 422 -0.22 -14.78 25.00
CA GLY A 422 -0.64 -16.07 24.46
C GLY A 422 -2.16 -16.26 24.42
N ALA A 423 -2.94 -15.32 24.95
CA ALA A 423 -4.40 -15.34 24.85
C ALA A 423 -4.89 -15.01 23.43
N ALA A 424 -6.04 -15.54 23.03
CA ALA A 424 -6.62 -15.32 21.72
C ALA A 424 -6.77 -13.81 21.44
N GLY A 425 -6.21 -13.34 20.32
CA GLY A 425 -6.19 -11.92 19.95
C GLY A 425 -5.04 -11.09 20.53
N TYR A 426 -4.19 -11.66 21.38
CA TYR A 426 -3.11 -10.92 22.07
C TYR A 426 -1.70 -11.41 21.73
N GLY A 427 -1.48 -12.01 20.56
CA GLY A 427 -0.17 -12.54 20.17
C GLY A 427 0.27 -13.78 20.96
N SER A 428 1.52 -14.19 20.78
CA SER A 428 2.12 -15.40 21.35
C SER A 428 2.88 -15.11 22.64
N ALA A 429 2.82 -16.04 23.59
CA ALA A 429 3.70 -16.06 24.76
C ALA A 429 4.97 -16.89 24.53
N MET A 430 5.09 -17.53 23.37
CA MET A 430 6.26 -18.35 23.05
C MET A 430 7.46 -17.44 22.80
N PRO A 431 8.64 -17.78 23.33
CA PRO A 431 9.85 -17.09 22.94
C PRO A 431 10.09 -17.28 21.44
N VAL A 432 10.57 -16.23 20.79
CA VAL A 432 10.99 -16.31 19.40
C VAL A 432 12.22 -17.22 19.32
N SER A 433 12.14 -18.24 18.47
CA SER A 433 13.24 -19.15 18.20
C SER A 433 13.45 -19.26 16.69
N HIS A 434 14.71 -19.24 16.28
CA HIS A 434 15.12 -19.47 14.89
C HIS A 434 15.37 -20.97 14.60
N ASP A 435 14.97 -21.86 15.51
CA ASP A 435 15.07 -23.30 15.30
C ASP A 435 14.16 -23.72 14.14
N GLY A 436 14.74 -24.36 13.13
CA GLY A 436 14.03 -24.74 11.90
C GLY A 436 14.11 -23.71 10.78
N VAL A 437 14.69 -22.52 11.01
CA VAL A 437 15.02 -21.59 9.92
C VAL A 437 16.23 -22.12 9.15
N ARG A 438 16.08 -22.30 7.84
CA ARG A 438 17.16 -22.77 6.97
C ARG A 438 18.18 -21.67 6.72
N LYS A 439 19.25 -21.64 7.52
CA LYS A 439 20.32 -20.64 7.38
C LYS A 439 21.07 -20.78 6.06
N GLY A 440 21.46 -19.65 5.47
CA GLY A 440 22.26 -19.62 4.25
C GLY A 440 22.42 -18.21 3.67
N PRO A 441 23.08 -18.07 2.51
CA PRO A 441 23.40 -16.76 1.91
C PRO A 441 22.19 -15.96 1.42
N HIS A 442 20.98 -16.51 1.56
CA HIS A 442 19.72 -15.89 1.20
C HIS A 442 19.04 -15.21 2.39
N ILE A 443 19.70 -15.20 3.56
CA ILE A 443 19.25 -14.53 4.79
C ILE A 443 20.35 -13.55 5.19
N ASP A 444 20.05 -12.26 5.25
CA ASP A 444 20.99 -11.24 5.72
C ASP A 444 21.04 -11.17 7.24
N MET A 445 19.90 -11.43 7.90
CA MET A 445 19.75 -11.36 9.35
C MET A 445 18.55 -12.13 9.87
N LEU A 446 18.55 -12.32 11.19
CA LEU A 446 17.49 -12.92 11.98
C LEU A 446 17.28 -12.01 13.20
N ALA A 447 16.03 -11.69 13.53
CA ALA A 447 15.74 -10.75 14.61
C ALA A 447 15.81 -11.46 15.96
N ASP A 448 16.79 -11.14 16.79
CA ASP A 448 17.01 -11.84 18.07
C ASP A 448 15.95 -11.49 19.14
N SER A 449 15.26 -10.36 19.02
CA SER A 449 14.24 -9.91 19.98
C SER A 449 13.18 -9.02 19.32
N PRO A 450 12.36 -9.56 18.40
CA PRO A 450 11.33 -8.77 17.74
C PRO A 450 10.24 -8.39 18.76
N THR A 451 9.67 -7.21 18.59
CA THR A 451 8.65 -6.65 19.49
C THR A 451 7.31 -6.45 18.77
N TYR A 452 6.22 -6.55 19.53
CA TYR A 452 4.92 -6.12 19.04
C TYR A 452 4.92 -4.60 18.91
N ARG A 453 4.65 -4.10 17.70
CA ARG A 453 4.63 -2.67 17.38
C ARG A 453 3.29 -2.23 16.82
N LEU A 454 2.21 -2.81 17.34
CA LEU A 454 0.86 -2.50 16.88
C LEU A 454 0.46 -1.05 17.19
N ASP A 455 1.01 -0.47 18.24
CA ASP A 455 0.83 0.91 18.69
C ASP A 455 1.80 1.90 18.05
N ASP A 456 2.77 1.43 17.26
CA ASP A 456 3.67 2.28 16.50
C ASP A 456 3.01 2.67 15.17
N PRO A 457 2.76 3.96 14.91
CA PRO A 457 2.23 4.41 13.62
C PRO A 457 3.20 4.20 12.45
N GLY A 458 4.47 3.91 12.75
CA GLY A 458 5.50 3.59 11.76
C GLY A 458 6.37 4.79 11.37
N ILE A 459 7.40 4.48 10.58
CA ILE A 459 8.40 5.45 10.13
C ILE A 459 7.76 6.65 9.41
N GLY A 460 8.20 7.86 9.74
CA GLY A 460 7.71 9.11 9.15
C GLY A 460 6.37 9.61 9.70
N LEU A 461 5.76 8.88 10.64
CA LEU A 461 4.49 9.25 11.27
C LEU A 461 4.60 9.52 12.78
N ARG A 462 5.71 9.10 13.41
CA ARG A 462 5.98 9.39 14.83
C ARG A 462 6.17 10.89 15.07
N ASN A 463 5.58 11.40 16.14
CA ASN A 463 5.77 12.77 16.64
C ASN A 463 5.52 13.87 15.58
N ASN A 464 4.66 13.62 14.59
CA ASN A 464 4.37 14.56 13.51
C ASN A 464 3.28 15.60 13.87
N GLY A 465 2.81 15.60 15.12
CA GLY A 465 1.77 16.51 15.62
C GLY A 465 0.33 16.14 15.20
N ARG A 466 0.12 15.00 14.54
CA ARG A 466 -1.18 14.51 14.07
C ARG A 466 -1.61 13.28 14.88
N ARG A 467 -2.92 13.05 15.03
CA ARG A 467 -3.43 11.76 15.52
C ARG A 467 -3.36 10.75 14.37
N VAL A 468 -2.39 9.85 14.42
CA VAL A 468 -2.18 8.82 13.39
C VAL A 468 -2.83 7.51 13.82
N LEU A 469 -3.57 6.85 12.94
CA LEU A 469 -4.10 5.50 13.18
C LEU A 469 -2.96 4.48 13.33
N SER A 470 -3.04 3.64 14.36
CA SER A 470 -2.18 2.46 14.55
C SER A 470 -3.03 1.19 14.56
N TYR A 471 -2.42 0.02 14.35
CA TYR A 471 -3.16 -1.25 14.44
C TYR A 471 -3.71 -1.51 15.85
N ALA A 472 -3.07 -0.98 16.89
CA ALA A 472 -3.55 -1.07 18.27
C ALA A 472 -4.84 -0.26 18.54
N ASP A 473 -5.27 0.57 17.59
CA ASP A 473 -6.56 1.26 17.64
C ASP A 473 -7.70 0.45 17.02
N LEU A 474 -7.38 -0.58 16.22
CA LEU A 474 -8.36 -1.32 15.44
C LEU A 474 -8.89 -2.51 16.22
N PHE A 475 -10.01 -2.29 16.90
CA PHE A 475 -10.80 -3.36 17.53
C PHE A 475 -12.03 -3.65 16.70
N ARG A 476 -12.35 -4.94 16.49
CA ARG A 476 -13.59 -5.34 15.83
C ARG A 476 -14.79 -4.78 16.59
N LEU A 477 -15.79 -4.33 15.85
CA LEU A 477 -17.07 -3.93 16.42
C LEU A 477 -17.83 -5.18 16.91
N GLY A 478 -17.78 -5.43 18.21
CA GLY A 478 -18.42 -6.58 18.86
C GLY A 478 -17.48 -7.75 19.15
N PRO A 479 -17.95 -8.75 19.94
CA PRO A 479 -17.11 -9.83 20.44
C PRO A 479 -16.60 -10.75 19.32
N THR A 480 -15.41 -11.32 19.49
CA THR A 480 -14.89 -12.36 18.59
C THR A 480 -15.82 -13.57 18.57
N ASP A 481 -16.24 -14.00 17.38
CA ASP A 481 -17.24 -15.06 17.20
C ASP A 481 -16.82 -16.41 17.79
N ASP A 482 -15.54 -16.76 17.66
CA ASP A 482 -14.93 -17.92 18.31
C ASP A 482 -13.91 -17.43 19.36
N PRO A 483 -14.18 -17.59 20.66
CA PRO A 483 -13.31 -17.12 21.74
C PRO A 483 -12.31 -18.19 22.23
N ARG A 484 -12.24 -19.37 21.59
CA ARG A 484 -11.33 -20.44 22.02
C ARG A 484 -9.88 -19.95 22.02
N GLU A 485 -9.07 -20.51 22.92
CA GLU A 485 -7.62 -20.36 22.83
C GLU A 485 -7.06 -21.19 21.66
N PRO A 486 -5.95 -20.77 21.02
CA PRO A 486 -5.33 -21.56 19.96
C PRO A 486 -4.81 -22.89 20.53
N GLY A 487 -5.12 -23.99 19.85
CA GLY A 487 -4.63 -25.33 20.22
C GLY A 487 -3.21 -25.61 19.68
N ARG A 488 -2.75 -24.80 18.72
CA ARG A 488 -1.42 -24.89 18.12
C ARG A 488 -0.98 -23.52 17.62
N GLU A 489 0.31 -23.27 17.71
CA GLU A 489 0.96 -22.11 17.11
C GLU A 489 1.89 -22.55 15.97
N ILE A 490 1.98 -21.71 14.93
CA ILE A 490 2.89 -21.87 13.80
C ILE A 490 3.69 -20.57 13.68
N SER A 491 5.00 -20.63 13.89
CA SER A 491 5.88 -19.49 13.66
C SER A 491 6.44 -19.54 12.25
N LEU A 492 6.30 -18.42 11.54
CA LEU A 492 6.78 -18.22 10.18
C LEU A 492 7.69 -17.00 10.18
N HIS A 493 8.96 -17.24 9.86
CA HIS A 493 10.01 -16.24 9.80
C HIS A 493 10.06 -15.66 8.39
N LEU A 494 9.69 -14.39 8.24
CA LEU A 494 9.86 -13.63 7.01
C LEU A 494 11.35 -13.33 6.89
N THR A 495 12.03 -14.06 6.00
CA THR A 495 13.49 -14.03 5.84
C THR A 495 13.84 -13.52 4.46
N GLY A 496 15.03 -12.94 4.31
CA GLY A 496 15.46 -12.49 2.99
C GLY A 496 16.88 -11.97 2.93
N ASN A 497 17.34 -11.76 1.70
CA ASN A 497 18.57 -11.07 1.37
C ASN A 497 18.22 -9.84 0.55
N MET A 498 18.33 -8.67 1.17
CA MET A 498 17.97 -7.38 0.60
C MET A 498 18.92 -7.02 -0.53
N SER A 499 20.23 -7.26 -0.35
CA SER A 499 21.25 -6.97 -1.37
C SER A 499 21.07 -7.75 -2.69
N ARG A 500 20.42 -8.92 -2.62
CA ARG A 500 20.14 -9.80 -3.77
C ARG A 500 18.66 -9.86 -4.15
N TYR A 501 17.82 -9.07 -3.47
CA TYR A 501 16.37 -9.03 -3.71
C TYR A 501 15.76 -10.44 -3.69
N MET A 502 16.01 -11.17 -2.59
CA MET A 502 15.55 -12.55 -2.35
C MET A 502 14.73 -12.61 -1.07
N TRP A 503 13.62 -13.34 -1.11
CA TRP A 503 12.75 -13.54 0.05
C TRP A 503 12.36 -15.01 0.19
N SER A 504 12.08 -15.38 1.42
CA SER A 504 11.70 -16.72 1.83
C SER A 504 10.91 -16.69 3.12
N ILE A 505 10.17 -17.76 3.38
CA ILE A 505 9.60 -18.02 4.70
C ILE A 505 10.39 -19.17 5.33
N ASN A 506 10.87 -19.00 6.57
CA ASN A 506 11.73 -19.96 7.26
C ASN A 506 13.03 -20.32 6.49
N GLY A 507 13.58 -19.39 5.70
CA GLY A 507 14.71 -19.68 4.80
C GLY A 507 14.37 -20.62 3.64
N THR A 508 13.08 -20.87 3.39
CA THR A 508 12.60 -21.74 2.32
C THR A 508 11.92 -20.90 1.23
N ARG A 509 12.35 -21.10 -0.02
CA ARG A 509 11.76 -20.43 -1.18
C ARG A 509 10.44 -21.08 -1.51
N PHE A 510 9.53 -20.33 -2.13
CA PHE A 510 8.22 -20.83 -2.53
C PHE A 510 8.26 -22.16 -3.31
N ALA A 511 9.19 -22.32 -4.26
CA ALA A 511 9.33 -23.53 -5.06
C ALA A 511 9.67 -24.80 -4.25
N ASP A 512 10.22 -24.64 -3.05
CA ASP A 512 10.62 -25.72 -2.15
C ASP A 512 9.69 -25.84 -0.93
N ALA A 513 8.66 -24.99 -0.84
CA ALA A 513 7.81 -24.90 0.34
C ALA A 513 6.75 -26.01 0.38
N GLU A 514 6.54 -26.57 1.57
CA GLU A 514 5.42 -27.48 1.82
C GLU A 514 4.18 -26.71 2.31
N PRO A 515 2.96 -27.15 1.96
CA PRO A 515 1.74 -26.55 2.49
C PRO A 515 1.63 -26.66 4.02
N LEU A 516 1.10 -25.62 4.66
CA LEU A 516 0.70 -25.69 6.07
C LEU A 516 -0.50 -26.63 6.21
N ARG A 517 -0.31 -27.75 6.91
CA ARG A 517 -1.37 -28.74 7.16
C ARG A 517 -2.20 -28.32 8.38
N LEU A 518 -3.49 -28.10 8.17
CA LEU A 518 -4.45 -27.76 9.22
C LEU A 518 -5.49 -28.88 9.37
N LYS A 519 -6.01 -29.08 10.58
CA LYS A 519 -7.16 -29.97 10.80
C LYS A 519 -8.46 -29.15 10.77
N TYR A 520 -9.51 -29.70 10.16
CA TYR A 520 -10.81 -29.03 10.16
C TYR A 520 -11.30 -28.77 11.59
N GLY A 521 -11.73 -27.53 11.88
CA GLY A 521 -12.18 -27.08 13.21
C GLY A 521 -11.07 -26.73 14.20
N GLU A 522 -9.80 -26.93 13.83
CA GLU A 522 -8.62 -26.50 14.61
C GLU A 522 -8.57 -24.98 14.71
N ARG A 523 -8.19 -24.47 15.88
CA ARG A 523 -7.85 -23.07 16.06
C ARG A 523 -6.35 -22.92 16.14
N VAL A 524 -5.78 -22.20 15.19
CA VAL A 524 -4.33 -22.03 15.04
C VAL A 524 -3.97 -20.56 15.16
N ARG A 525 -2.87 -20.27 15.85
CA ARG A 525 -2.20 -18.96 15.79
C ARG A 525 -1.05 -19.04 14.79
N ILE A 526 -1.02 -18.13 13.84
CA ILE A 526 0.13 -17.95 12.95
C ILE A 526 0.89 -16.73 13.44
N ASN A 527 2.17 -16.92 13.80
CA ASN A 527 3.06 -15.85 14.20
C ASN A 527 3.95 -15.51 13.00
N LEU A 528 3.77 -14.33 12.42
CA LEU A 528 4.65 -13.80 11.39
C LEU A 528 5.76 -12.99 12.07
N ILE A 529 7.00 -13.47 11.97
CA ILE A 529 8.16 -12.83 12.58
C ILE A 529 8.95 -12.18 11.45
N ASN A 530 9.07 -10.85 11.48
CA ASN A 530 9.86 -10.13 10.48
C ASN A 530 11.34 -10.16 10.85
N ASP A 531 12.08 -11.07 10.22
CA ASP A 531 13.55 -11.16 10.35
C ASP A 531 14.28 -10.25 9.36
N THR A 532 13.54 -9.41 8.63
CA THR A 532 14.10 -8.49 7.66
C THR A 532 13.85 -7.04 8.05
N MET A 533 14.41 -6.17 7.22
CA MET A 533 14.55 -4.75 7.51
C MET A 533 13.55 -3.93 6.69
N MET A 534 12.58 -4.62 6.10
CA MET A 534 11.57 -4.03 5.24
C MET A 534 10.19 -4.39 5.78
N ASN A 535 9.21 -3.55 5.48
CA ASN A 535 7.82 -3.88 5.73
C ASN A 535 7.37 -4.97 4.75
N HIS A 536 6.69 -5.99 5.26
CA HIS A 536 6.08 -7.04 4.45
C HIS A 536 4.56 -6.92 4.54
N PRO A 537 3.87 -6.46 3.48
CA PRO A 537 2.43 -6.61 3.41
C PRO A 537 2.12 -8.11 3.28
N MET A 538 1.27 -8.63 4.17
CA MET A 538 0.94 -10.04 4.25
C MET A 538 -0.58 -10.21 4.16
N HIS A 539 -1.03 -11.04 3.22
CA HIS A 539 -2.45 -11.31 2.98
C HIS A 539 -2.72 -12.81 3.15
N LEU A 540 -3.85 -13.12 3.77
CA LEU A 540 -4.34 -14.49 3.93
C LEU A 540 -5.56 -14.67 3.03
N HIS A 541 -5.51 -15.70 2.18
CA HIS A 541 -6.54 -16.05 1.21
C HIS A 541 -7.18 -17.39 1.56
#